data_AF-W4LB60-F1
#
_entry.id   AF-W4LB60-F1
#
_cell.length_a   1.000
_cell.length_b   1.000
_cell.length_c   1.000
_cell.angle_alpha   90.00
_cell.angle_beta   90.00
_cell.angle_gamma   90.00
#
_symmetry.space_group_name_H-M   'P 1'
#
loop_
_entity.id
_entity.type
_entity.pdbx_description
1 polymer ?
#
loop_
_entity_poly.entity_id
_entity_poly.type
_entity_poly.pdbx_seq_one_letter_code
_entity_poly.pdbx_strand_id
1 'polypeptide(L)'
;MSESNKVAEYLTPEKLAEHANIRSEVKAHLPELRAEARAAIEEARQTGMPRKAAVAQLRGERKRQGLSDEEMMARSGLDAAALASMSGHDACPTIKTMEAYARALGRKLLIVSADEEPRA
;
A
#
# COMPACT_ATOMS: atom_id res chain seq x y z
N MET A 1 31.67 -16.70 6.58
CA MET A 1 32.11 -15.60 5.70
C MET A 1 30.86 -14.97 5.09
N SER A 2 30.45 -13.71 5.24
CA SER A 2 30.76 -12.61 6.15
C SER A 2 29.62 -11.59 5.93
N GLU A 3 28.56 -11.59 6.76
CA GLU A 3 27.51 -10.55 6.73
C GLU A 3 28.04 -9.18 7.17
N SER A 4 29.15 -9.17 7.91
CA SER A 4 29.82 -7.98 8.43
C SER A 4 30.39 -7.06 7.34
N ASN A 5 30.60 -7.54 6.11
CA ASN A 5 31.19 -6.74 5.03
C ASN A 5 30.16 -5.83 4.33
N LYS A 6 28.89 -6.25 4.24
CA LYS A 6 27.84 -5.44 3.59
C LYS A 6 27.44 -4.23 4.42
N VAL A 7 27.38 -4.39 5.75
CA VAL A 7 27.03 -3.29 6.68
C VAL A 7 28.09 -2.18 6.63
N ALA A 8 29.36 -2.53 6.48
CA ALA A 8 30.46 -1.58 6.34
C ALA A 8 30.37 -0.77 5.02
N GLU A 9 29.91 -1.38 3.94
CA GLU A 9 29.74 -0.75 2.62
C GLU A 9 28.63 0.32 2.61
N TYR A 10 27.56 0.14 3.39
CA TYR A 10 26.45 1.10 3.53
C TYR A 10 26.73 2.30 4.46
N LEU A 11 27.85 2.29 5.18
CA LEU A 11 28.24 3.30 6.16
C LEU A 11 29.42 4.17 5.69
N THR A 12 29.85 4.06 4.43
CA THR A 12 30.87 4.95 3.89
C THR A 12 30.34 6.40 3.82
N PRO A 13 31.20 7.41 4.01
CA PRO A 13 30.81 8.81 3.91
C PRO A 13 30.14 9.16 2.58
N GLU A 14 30.61 8.55 1.48
CA GLU A 14 30.09 8.72 0.13
C GLU A 14 28.66 8.17 -0.01
N LYS A 15 28.39 6.95 0.50
CA LYS A 15 27.05 6.36 0.46
C LYS A 15 26.07 7.07 1.39
N LEU A 16 26.55 7.58 2.53
CA LEU A 16 25.75 8.42 3.42
C LEU A 16 25.37 9.75 2.77
N ALA A 17 26.29 10.38 2.03
CA ALA A 17 26.04 11.59 1.27
C ALA A 17 25.07 11.34 0.10
N GLU A 18 25.24 10.25 -0.65
CA GLU A 18 24.31 9.81 -1.70
C GLU A 18 22.90 9.63 -1.14
N HIS A 19 22.75 8.89 -0.03
CA HIS A 19 21.45 8.71 0.62
C HIS A 19 20.87 10.02 1.19
N ALA A 20 21.72 10.95 1.64
CA ALA A 20 21.26 12.27 2.10
C ALA A 20 20.70 13.08 0.94
N ASN A 21 21.35 13.05 -0.23
CA ASN A 21 20.88 13.72 -1.45
C ASN A 21 19.55 13.11 -1.91
N ILE A 22 19.45 11.78 -1.99
CA ILE A 22 18.20 11.09 -2.33
C ILE A 22 17.07 11.47 -1.36
N ARG A 23 17.34 11.48 -0.05
CA ARG A 23 16.34 11.91 0.95
C ARG A 23 15.94 13.37 0.75
N SER A 24 16.87 14.24 0.37
CA SER A 24 16.60 15.66 0.11
C SER A 24 15.70 15.84 -1.11
N GLU A 25 16.02 15.15 -2.21
CA GLU A 25 15.21 15.15 -3.44
C GLU A 25 13.80 14.60 -3.18
N VAL A 26 13.70 13.44 -2.53
CA VAL A 26 12.40 12.87 -2.14
C VAL A 26 11.63 13.82 -1.22
N LYS A 27 12.30 14.49 -0.27
CA LYS A 27 11.67 15.47 0.62
C LYS A 27 11.16 16.69 -0.15
N ALA A 28 11.86 17.13 -1.19
CA ALA A 28 11.44 18.24 -2.04
C ALA A 28 10.16 17.90 -2.82
N HIS A 29 10.05 16.68 -3.37
CA HIS A 29 8.90 16.26 -4.18
C HIS A 29 7.73 15.65 -3.37
N LEU A 30 7.98 15.23 -2.12
CA LEU A 30 6.96 14.61 -1.27
C LEU A 30 5.66 15.44 -1.10
N PRO A 31 5.69 16.77 -0.96
CA PRO A 31 4.47 17.58 -0.85
C PRO A 31 3.58 17.50 -2.10
N GLU A 32 4.17 17.60 -3.30
CA GLU A 32 3.49 17.53 -4.59
C GLU A 32 2.91 16.13 -4.81
N LEU A 33 3.74 15.09 -4.63
CA LEU A 33 3.30 13.68 -4.71
C LEU A 33 2.14 13.38 -3.76
N ARG A 34 2.13 13.96 -2.56
CA ARG A 34 1.02 13.84 -1.61
C ARG A 34 -0.24 14.57 -2.08
N ALA A 35 -0.10 15.72 -2.74
CA ALA A 35 -1.22 16.47 -3.28
C ALA A 35 -1.88 15.72 -4.43
N GLU A 36 -1.08 15.20 -5.36
CA GLU A 36 -1.54 14.34 -6.47
C GLU A 36 -2.23 13.08 -5.93
N ALA A 37 -1.62 12.40 -4.96
CA ALA A 37 -2.23 11.23 -4.34
C ALA A 37 -3.58 11.55 -3.67
N ARG A 38 -3.72 12.73 -3.03
CA ARG A 38 -5.01 13.17 -2.47
C ARG A 38 -6.05 13.43 -3.55
N ALA A 39 -5.66 14.08 -4.65
CA ALA A 39 -6.56 14.34 -5.77
C ALA A 39 -7.05 13.03 -6.41
N ALA A 40 -6.14 12.09 -6.67
CA ALA A 40 -6.47 10.78 -7.20
C ALA A 40 -7.38 9.96 -6.27
N ILE A 41 -7.20 10.06 -4.93
CA ILE A 41 -8.10 9.43 -3.96
C ILE A 41 -9.50 10.05 -4.03
N GLU A 42 -9.60 11.37 -4.21
CA GLU A 42 -10.90 12.04 -4.29
C GLU A 42 -11.64 11.70 -5.59
N GLU A 43 -10.94 11.69 -6.72
CA GLU A 43 -11.48 11.22 -7.99
C GLU A 43 -11.95 9.77 -7.90
N ALA A 44 -11.11 8.88 -7.34
CA ALA A 44 -11.46 7.48 -7.16
C ALA A 44 -12.66 7.24 -6.23
N ARG A 45 -12.98 8.18 -5.32
CA ARG A 45 -14.22 8.10 -4.53
C ARG A 45 -15.46 8.31 -5.39
N GLN A 46 -15.33 9.05 -6.49
CA GLN A 46 -16.43 9.38 -7.40
C GLN A 46 -16.58 8.31 -8.49
N THR A 47 -15.47 7.79 -9.03
CA THR A 47 -15.45 6.90 -10.20
C THR A 47 -15.13 5.44 -9.87
N GLY A 48 -14.76 5.15 -8.62
CA GLY A 48 -14.19 3.86 -8.24
C GLY A 48 -12.68 3.80 -8.53
N MET A 49 -12.03 2.70 -8.13
CA MET A 49 -10.61 2.49 -8.44
C MET A 49 -10.33 1.05 -8.87
N PRO A 50 -9.26 0.81 -9.64
CA PRO A 50 -8.83 -0.54 -9.97
C PRO A 50 -8.55 -1.37 -8.71
N ARG A 51 -8.86 -2.67 -8.77
CA ARG A 51 -8.66 -3.61 -7.63
C ARG A 51 -7.27 -3.49 -6.98
N LYS A 52 -6.20 -3.42 -7.78
CA LYS A 52 -4.82 -3.31 -7.27
C LYS A 52 -4.62 -2.04 -6.43
N ALA A 53 -5.19 -0.91 -6.87
CA ALA A 53 -5.14 0.35 -6.13
C ALA A 53 -5.91 0.25 -4.81
N ALA A 54 -7.10 -0.38 -4.81
CA ALA A 54 -7.88 -0.61 -3.60
C ALA A 54 -7.13 -1.48 -2.57
N VAL A 55 -6.47 -2.55 -3.02
CA VAL A 55 -5.63 -3.39 -2.15
C VAL A 55 -4.47 -2.59 -1.56
N ALA A 56 -3.78 -1.79 -2.38
CA ALA A 56 -2.69 -0.94 -1.91
C ALA A 56 -3.17 0.08 -0.87
N GLN A 57 -4.33 0.70 -1.08
CA GLN A 57 -4.94 1.62 -0.14
C GLN A 57 -5.27 0.95 1.20
N LEU A 58 -5.89 -0.23 1.18
CA LEU A 58 -6.22 -0.99 2.39
C LEU A 58 -4.96 -1.39 3.17
N ARG A 59 -3.90 -1.85 2.49
CA ARG A 59 -2.61 -2.15 3.13
C ARG A 59 -1.95 -0.91 3.72
N GLY A 60 -2.00 0.21 2.99
CA GLY A 60 -1.50 1.50 3.46
C GLY A 60 -2.22 1.94 4.72
N GLU A 61 -3.53 1.77 4.77
CA GLU A 61 -4.33 2.05 5.95
C GLU A 61 -3.98 1.15 7.13
N ARG A 62 -3.84 -0.17 6.93
CA ARG A 62 -3.38 -1.08 7.98
C ARG A 62 -2.04 -0.61 8.57
N LYS A 63 -1.07 -0.27 7.71
CA LYS A 63 0.24 0.26 8.14
C LYS A 63 0.10 1.57 8.92
N ARG A 64 -0.76 2.48 8.47
CA ARG A 64 -1.06 3.74 9.17
C ARG A 64 -1.65 3.50 10.57
N GLN A 65 -2.45 2.45 10.74
CA GLN A 65 -3.01 2.04 12.03
C GLN A 65 -2.02 1.23 12.89
N GLY A 66 -0.87 0.83 12.36
CA GLY A 66 0.15 0.06 13.09
C GLY A 66 -0.23 -1.40 13.36
N LEU A 67 -1.16 -1.98 12.59
CA LEU A 67 -1.71 -3.31 12.88
C LEU A 67 -0.82 -4.45 12.36
N SER A 68 -0.58 -5.44 13.22
CA SER A 68 0.11 -6.69 12.87
C SER A 68 -0.76 -7.62 12.00
N ASP A 69 -0.17 -8.67 11.43
CA ASP A 69 -0.93 -9.69 10.70
C ASP A 69 -1.86 -10.47 11.64
N GLU A 70 -1.39 -10.78 12.84
CA GLU A 70 -2.18 -11.46 13.88
C GLU A 70 -3.41 -10.64 14.29
N GLU A 71 -3.23 -9.34 14.52
CA GLU A 71 -4.34 -8.44 14.82
C GLU A 71 -5.33 -8.36 13.66
N MET A 72 -4.83 -8.35 12.42
CA MET A 72 -5.71 -8.36 11.25
C MET A 72 -6.49 -9.65 11.13
N MET A 73 -5.88 -10.82 11.34
CA MET A 73 -6.62 -12.11 11.35
C MET A 73 -7.69 -12.10 12.44
N ALA A 74 -7.35 -11.66 13.66
CA ALA A 74 -8.28 -11.60 14.78
C ALA A 74 -9.47 -10.66 14.51
N ARG A 75 -9.22 -9.47 13.93
CA ARG A 75 -10.28 -8.48 13.65
C ARG A 75 -11.12 -8.80 12.42
N SER A 76 -10.52 -9.40 11.39
CA SER A 76 -11.19 -9.67 10.12
C SER A 76 -11.85 -11.05 10.05
N GLY A 77 -11.38 -12.00 10.87
CA GLY A 77 -11.72 -13.41 10.76
C GLY A 77 -11.10 -14.10 9.54
N LEU A 78 -10.13 -13.48 8.88
CA LEU A 78 -9.40 -14.07 7.76
C LEU A 78 -8.38 -15.08 8.27
N ASP A 79 -8.25 -16.20 7.56
CA ASP A 79 -7.13 -17.11 7.74
C ASP A 79 -5.84 -16.56 7.11
N ALA A 80 -4.72 -17.25 7.36
CA ALA A 80 -3.42 -16.84 6.86
C ALA A 80 -3.34 -16.80 5.32
N ALA A 81 -4.04 -17.69 4.61
CA ALA A 81 -4.03 -17.73 3.15
C ALA A 81 -4.80 -16.54 2.55
N ALA A 82 -5.97 -16.23 3.11
CA ALA A 82 -6.77 -15.09 2.72
C ALA A 82 -6.05 -13.77 3.05
N LEU A 83 -5.38 -13.67 4.20
CA LEU A 83 -4.55 -12.51 4.51
C LEU A 83 -3.34 -12.39 3.56
N ALA A 84 -2.69 -13.51 3.22
CA ALA A 84 -1.59 -13.53 2.26
C ALA A 84 -2.02 -13.07 0.86
N SER A 85 -3.26 -13.36 0.43
CA SER A 85 -3.81 -12.89 -0.85
C SER A 85 -3.88 -11.36 -0.99
N MET A 86 -3.88 -10.63 0.14
CA MET A 86 -3.81 -9.17 0.18
C MET A 86 -2.39 -8.63 0.01
N SER A 87 -1.36 -9.48 0.01
CA SER A 87 0.05 -9.08 0.04
C SER A 87 0.79 -9.37 -1.27
N GLY A 88 1.96 -8.77 -1.44
CA GLY A 88 2.78 -8.91 -2.65
C GLY A 88 2.39 -7.99 -3.82
N HIS A 89 3.10 -8.12 -4.93
CA HIS A 89 2.84 -7.41 -6.19
C HIS A 89 1.65 -8.02 -6.95
N ASP A 90 1.47 -9.34 -6.83
CA ASP A 90 0.43 -10.11 -7.52
C ASP A 90 -0.78 -10.39 -6.63
N ALA A 91 -1.04 -9.49 -5.67
CA ALA A 91 -2.18 -9.59 -4.77
C ALA A 91 -3.48 -9.79 -5.56
N CYS A 92 -4.15 -10.90 -5.28
CA CYS A 92 -5.38 -11.32 -5.95
C CYS A 92 -6.43 -11.78 -4.92
N PRO A 93 -6.84 -10.89 -3.99
CA PRO A 93 -7.86 -11.24 -3.01
C PRO A 93 -9.22 -11.31 -3.67
N THR A 94 -10.11 -12.12 -3.08
CA THR A 94 -11.53 -12.08 -3.42
C THR A 94 -12.18 -10.78 -2.91
N ILE A 95 -13.33 -10.41 -3.47
CA ILE A 95 -14.13 -9.29 -2.94
C ILE A 95 -14.45 -9.50 -1.46
N LYS A 96 -14.86 -10.72 -1.07
CA LYS A 96 -15.13 -11.09 0.32
C LYS A 96 -13.92 -10.86 1.23
N THR A 97 -12.72 -11.19 0.76
CA THR A 97 -11.48 -10.93 1.50
C THR A 97 -11.26 -9.43 1.68
N MET A 98 -11.44 -8.64 0.62
CA MET A 98 -11.29 -7.18 0.67
C MET A 98 -12.32 -6.54 1.62
N GLU A 99 -13.57 -6.99 1.61
CA GLU A 99 -14.62 -6.51 2.51
C GLU A 99 -14.32 -6.80 3.98
N ALA A 100 -13.93 -8.04 4.31
CA ALA A 100 -13.57 -8.43 5.66
C ALA A 100 -12.36 -7.64 6.18
N TYR A 101 -11.36 -7.42 5.31
CA TYR A 101 -10.19 -6.60 5.60
C TYR A 101 -10.56 -5.13 5.83
N ALA A 102 -11.39 -4.54 4.95
CA ALA A 102 -11.85 -3.17 5.10
C ALA A 102 -12.65 -2.97 6.39
N ARG A 103 -13.55 -3.91 6.72
CA ARG A 103 -14.33 -3.90 7.96
C ARG A 103 -13.44 -3.94 9.20
N ALA A 104 -12.39 -4.77 9.20
CA ALA A 104 -11.42 -4.84 10.29
C ALA A 104 -10.65 -3.53 10.51
N LEU A 105 -10.54 -2.70 9.47
CA LEU A 105 -9.95 -1.36 9.52
C LEU A 105 -10.96 -0.25 9.84
N GLY A 106 -12.23 -0.59 10.09
CA GLY A 106 -13.30 0.39 10.28
C GLY A 106 -13.75 1.10 9.00
N ARG A 107 -13.54 0.49 7.84
CA ARG A 107 -13.88 1.03 6.51
C ARG A 107 -14.97 0.22 5.83
N LYS A 108 -15.59 0.82 4.81
CA LYS A 108 -16.54 0.14 3.91
C LYS A 108 -15.92 0.03 2.53
N LEU A 109 -16.13 -1.10 1.87
CA LEU A 109 -15.83 -1.26 0.45
C LEU A 109 -17.06 -0.85 -0.35
N LEU A 110 -16.89 0.06 -1.31
CA LEU A 110 -17.90 0.40 -2.30
C LEU A 110 -17.45 -0.18 -3.64
N ILE A 111 -18.35 -0.89 -4.32
CA ILE A 111 -18.10 -1.46 -5.63
C ILE A 111 -18.95 -0.71 -6.62
N VAL A 112 -18.29 -0.10 -7.61
CA VAL A 112 -18.93 0.61 -8.71
C VAL A 112 -18.69 -0.21 -9.96
N SER A 113 -19.75 -0.43 -10.73
CA SER A 113 -19.65 -0.92 -12.11
C SER A 113 -19.76 0.28 -13.01
N ALA A 114 -18.84 0.41 -13.96
CA ALA A 114 -18.85 1.43 -14.99
C ALA A 114 -18.67 0.77 -16.35
N ASP A 115 -19.21 1.38 -17.39
CA ASP A 115 -18.97 0.94 -18.76
C ASP A 115 -17.50 1.20 -19.11
N GLU A 116 -16.87 0.26 -19.80
CA GLU A 116 -15.51 0.44 -20.32
C GLU A 116 -15.60 1.40 -21.51
N GLU A 117 -14.91 2.55 -21.45
CA GLU A 117 -14.82 3.42 -22.63
C GLU A 117 -14.25 2.61 -23.79
N PRO A 118 -14.85 2.69 -24.99
CA PRO A 118 -14.40 1.90 -26.12
C PRO A 118 -12.93 2.20 -26.38
N ARG A 119 -12.09 1.15 -26.35
CA ARG A 119 -10.70 1.24 -26.82
C ARG A 119 -10.73 1.74 -28.26
N ALA A 120 -10.25 2.97 -28.47
CA ALA A 120 -9.93 3.51 -29.79
C ALA A 120 -8.78 2.73 -30.44
#